data_AF-A0A9R1BVC5-F1
#
_entry.id   AF-A0A9R1BVC5-F1
#
_cell.length_a   1.000
_cell.length_b   1.000
_cell.length_c   1.000
_cell.angle_alpha   90.00
_cell.angle_beta   90.00
_cell.angle_gamma   90.00
#
_symmetry.space_group_name_H-M   'P 1'
#
loop_
_entity.id
_entity.type
_entity.pdbx_description
1 polymer ?
#
loop_
_entity_poly.entity_id
_entity_poly.type
_entity_poly.pdbx_seq_one_letter_code
_entity_poly.pdbx_strand_id
1 'polypeptide(L)'
;MFLKSSMNCTVNDVLVAVTSAALSRYYFRKSGDTNTSKICLRSLLPVNTRPATSLQTYVNVIESDKRNEVTWGNKLGYIILSFYLAMHEDPLAYIRKAKKVLDRKKRSLEVILTYKIGLIFTKFFGVKVGTSIFRRLFARTTIVFSNMVGPAEQVELCGHPVAFLAPSVYGIPEVGNL
;
A
#
# COMPACT_ATOMS: atom_id res chain seq x y z
N MET A 1 8.47 17.95 -6.71
CA MET A 1 9.63 17.75 -5.80
C MET A 1 9.64 18.71 -4.61
N PHE A 2 9.21 19.97 -4.76
CA PHE A 2 9.22 21.00 -3.69
C PHE A 2 8.42 20.67 -2.41
N LEU A 3 7.21 20.12 -2.49
CA LEU A 3 6.38 19.79 -1.30
C LEU A 3 6.98 18.71 -0.38
N LYS A 4 7.80 17.80 -0.93
CA LYS A 4 8.42 16.69 -0.20
C LYS A 4 9.43 17.23 0.83
N SER A 5 10.25 18.18 0.41
CA SER A 5 11.35 18.74 1.20
C SER A 5 10.88 19.73 2.25
N SER A 6 9.86 20.55 1.95
CA SER A 6 9.37 21.59 2.87
C SER A 6 8.48 21.06 4.00
N MET A 7 7.85 19.89 3.84
CA MET A 7 6.95 19.30 4.86
C MET A 7 7.44 17.96 5.43
N ASN A 8 8.68 17.57 5.11
CA ASN A 8 9.30 16.32 5.55
C ASN A 8 8.44 15.07 5.21
N CYS A 9 7.70 15.09 4.10
CA CYS A 9 6.73 14.04 3.72
C CYS A 9 7.32 13.05 2.71
N THR A 10 6.83 11.81 2.71
CA THR A 10 7.17 10.80 1.69
C THR A 10 6.26 10.93 0.46
N VAL A 11 6.64 10.28 -0.65
CA VAL A 11 5.82 10.23 -1.87
C VAL A 11 4.46 9.59 -1.60
N ASN A 12 4.43 8.53 -0.77
CA ASN A 12 3.20 7.86 -0.37
C ASN A 12 2.28 8.79 0.44
N ASP A 13 2.83 9.62 1.34
CA ASP A 13 2.04 10.59 2.12
C ASP A 13 1.33 11.60 1.19
N VAL A 14 2.04 12.06 0.16
CA VAL A 14 1.48 12.98 -0.86
C VAL A 14 0.41 12.27 -1.70
N LEU A 15 0.66 11.04 -2.13
CA LEU A 15 -0.30 10.28 -2.95
C LEU A 15 -1.62 10.04 -2.21
N VAL A 16 -1.54 9.63 -0.94
CA VAL A 16 -2.73 9.45 -0.08
C VAL A 16 -3.46 10.77 0.11
N ALA A 17 -2.74 11.88 0.32
CA ALA A 17 -3.34 13.20 0.50
C ALA A 17 -4.06 13.69 -0.77
N VAL A 18 -3.42 13.58 -1.94
CA VAL A 18 -4.00 14.00 -3.23
C VAL A 18 -5.23 13.15 -3.55
N THR A 19 -5.17 11.83 -3.33
CA THR A 19 -6.31 10.93 -3.56
C THR A 19 -7.49 11.30 -2.66
N SER A 20 -7.23 11.58 -1.38
CA SER A 20 -8.25 12.04 -0.42
C SER A 20 -8.89 13.37 -0.85
N ALA A 21 -8.08 14.34 -1.28
CA ALA A 21 -8.55 15.63 -1.76
C ALA A 21 -9.39 15.50 -3.05
N ALA A 22 -8.92 14.69 -4.01
CA ALA A 22 -9.60 14.46 -5.28
C ALA A 22 -10.96 13.79 -5.07
N LEU A 23 -11.02 12.73 -4.26
CA LEU A 23 -12.27 12.03 -3.96
C LEU A 23 -13.24 12.90 -3.17
N SER A 24 -12.74 13.68 -2.21
CA SER A 24 -13.59 14.62 -1.45
C SER A 24 -14.21 15.63 -2.41
N ARG A 25 -13.40 16.26 -3.27
CA ARG A 25 -13.87 17.21 -4.27
C ARG A 25 -14.88 16.61 -5.25
N TYR A 26 -14.59 15.41 -5.76
CA TYR A 26 -15.50 14.72 -6.66
C TYR A 26 -16.83 14.39 -6.00
N TYR A 27 -16.80 13.83 -4.79
CA TYR A 27 -18.00 13.43 -4.05
C TYR A 27 -18.93 14.61 -3.77
N PHE A 28 -18.43 15.67 -3.12
CA PHE A 28 -19.26 16.82 -2.75
C PHE A 28 -19.73 17.62 -3.97
N ARG A 29 -18.94 17.69 -5.05
CA ARG A 29 -19.39 18.30 -6.31
C ARG A 29 -20.56 17.52 -6.92
N LYS A 30 -20.55 16.19 -6.82
CA LYS A 30 -21.59 15.33 -7.40
C LYS A 30 -22.83 15.21 -6.52
N SER A 31 -22.67 15.16 -5.20
CA SER A 31 -23.81 15.04 -4.28
C SER A 31 -24.54 16.36 -4.07
N GLY A 32 -23.89 17.51 -4.29
CA GLY A 32 -24.43 18.83 -3.94
C GLY A 32 -24.54 19.04 -2.42
N ASP A 33 -24.05 18.08 -1.62
CA ASP A 33 -24.09 18.13 -0.16
C ASP A 33 -22.94 18.99 0.34
N THR A 34 -23.24 19.90 1.26
CA THR A 34 -22.26 20.68 2.01
C THR A 34 -22.04 20.12 3.41
N ASN A 35 -22.89 19.19 3.85
CA ASN A 35 -22.71 18.49 5.10
C ASN A 35 -21.52 17.55 4.96
N THR A 36 -20.49 17.81 5.76
CA THR A 36 -19.37 16.90 5.96
C THR A 36 -19.78 15.72 6.84
N SER A 37 -20.85 15.01 6.44
CA SER A 37 -21.13 13.70 6.99
C SER A 37 -19.87 12.84 6.83
N LYS A 38 -19.48 12.14 7.90
CA LYS A 38 -18.17 11.44 7.97
C LYS A 38 -18.18 10.19 7.10
N ILE A 39 -18.14 10.35 5.78
CA ILE A 39 -18.00 9.23 4.87
C ILE A 39 -16.56 8.75 4.95
N CYS A 40 -16.42 7.48 5.34
CA CYS A 40 -15.13 6.85 5.56
C CYS A 40 -14.87 5.84 4.45
N LEU A 41 -13.85 6.10 3.65
CA LEU A 41 -13.36 5.13 2.67
C LEU A 41 -12.22 4.34 3.29
N ARG A 42 -12.27 3.02 3.12
CA ARG A 42 -11.21 2.12 3.55
C ARG A 42 -10.24 1.91 2.40
N SER A 43 -8.97 2.16 2.67
CA SER A 43 -7.87 1.80 1.79
C SER A 43 -6.97 0.75 2.42
N LEU A 44 -6.28 0.02 1.56
CA LEU A 44 -5.31 -0.99 1.93
C LEU A 44 -3.96 -0.60 1.35
N LEU A 45 -2.93 -0.60 2.19
CA LEU A 45 -1.54 -0.41 1.79
C LEU A 45 -0.78 -1.70 2.12
N PRO A 46 -0.45 -2.54 1.14
CA PRO A 46 0.43 -3.67 1.33
C PRO A 46 1.85 -3.17 1.57
N VAL A 47 2.49 -3.73 2.59
CA VAL A 47 3.84 -3.37 3.01
C VAL A 47 4.68 -4.64 3.01
N ASN A 48 5.84 -4.55 2.35
CA ASN A 48 6.83 -5.62 2.40
C ASN A 48 7.40 -5.72 3.81
N THR A 49 7.29 -6.90 4.42
CA THR A 49 7.81 -7.17 5.78
C THR A 49 9.19 -7.81 5.77
N ARG A 50 9.76 -8.03 4.58
CA ARG A 50 11.17 -8.43 4.47
C ARG A 50 12.04 -7.29 5.04
N PRO A 51 13.16 -7.62 5.70
CA PRO A 51 14.20 -6.64 5.98
C PRO A 51 14.56 -5.91 4.67
N ALA A 52 14.80 -4.60 4.76
CA ALA A 52 15.24 -3.79 3.62
C ALA A 52 16.69 -4.15 3.26
N THR A 53 16.89 -5.33 2.68
CA THR A 53 18.17 -5.78 2.15
C THR A 53 18.29 -5.32 0.70
N SER A 54 19.48 -4.85 0.30
CA SER A 54 19.75 -4.40 -1.07
C SER A 54 19.57 -5.56 -2.07
N LEU A 55 19.31 -5.25 -3.34
CA LEU A 55 19.29 -6.24 -4.43
C LEU A 55 20.57 -7.09 -4.42
N GLN A 56 21.72 -6.44 -4.18
CA GLN A 56 23.01 -7.11 -4.01
C GLN A 56 23.03 -8.13 -2.86
N THR A 57 22.34 -7.87 -1.76
CA THR A 57 22.22 -8.84 -0.66
C THR A 57 21.38 -10.05 -1.09
N TYR A 58 20.33 -9.85 -1.89
CA TYR A 58 19.55 -10.97 -2.44
C TYR A 58 20.35 -11.79 -3.45
N VAL A 59 21.10 -11.15 -4.35
CA VAL A 59 21.97 -11.86 -5.31
C VAL A 59 23.04 -12.67 -4.57
N ASN A 60 23.71 -12.07 -3.58
CA ASN A 60 24.72 -12.75 -2.77
C ASN A 60 24.14 -13.92 -1.98
N VAL A 61 22.93 -13.79 -1.43
CA VAL A 61 22.22 -14.90 -0.77
C VAL A 61 21.84 -16.00 -1.76
N ILE A 62 21.38 -15.66 -2.96
CA ILE A 62 21.05 -16.64 -4.02
C ILE A 62 22.31 -17.40 -4.48
N GLU A 63 23.44 -16.70 -4.61
CA GLU A 63 24.70 -17.31 -5.04
C GLU A 63 25.38 -18.14 -3.95
N SER A 64 25.29 -17.71 -2.69
CA SER A 64 25.89 -18.41 -1.55
C SER A 64 25.07 -19.60 -1.04
N ASP A 65 23.75 -19.60 -1.23
CA ASP A 65 22.85 -20.60 -0.63
C ASP A 65 22.50 -21.73 -1.61
N LYS A 66 23.53 -22.37 -2.20
CA LYS A 66 23.37 -23.54 -3.08
C LYS A 66 22.81 -24.80 -2.38
N ARG A 67 22.55 -24.75 -1.06
CA ARG A 67 22.10 -25.90 -0.26
C ARG A 67 20.94 -25.68 0.70
N ASN A 68 20.44 -24.45 0.91
CA ASN A 68 19.22 -24.25 1.70
C ASN A 68 18.12 -23.57 0.89
N GLU A 69 16.88 -23.90 1.21
CA GLU A 69 15.67 -23.30 0.66
C GLU A 69 15.77 -21.78 0.73
N VAL A 70 16.17 -21.15 -0.39
CA VAL A 70 15.89 -19.75 -0.62
C VAL A 70 14.41 -19.59 -0.32
N THR A 71 14.05 -18.80 0.69
CA THR A 71 12.65 -18.61 1.09
C THR A 71 11.93 -17.77 0.04
N TRP A 72 11.67 -18.37 -1.11
CA TRP A 72 10.87 -17.85 -2.20
C TRP A 72 9.44 -17.67 -1.67
N GLY A 73 9.00 -16.42 -1.52
CA GLY A 73 7.63 -16.13 -1.08
C GLY A 73 7.44 -14.66 -0.69
N ASN A 74 6.35 -14.06 -1.15
CA ASN A 74 6.01 -12.67 -0.83
C ASN A 74 5.64 -12.56 0.66
N LYS A 75 6.50 -11.89 1.46
CA LYS A 75 6.19 -11.56 2.86
C LYS A 75 5.53 -10.18 2.89
N LEU A 76 4.21 -10.17 2.71
CA LEU A 76 3.40 -8.96 2.69
C LEU A 76 2.51 -8.89 3.93
N GLY A 77 2.65 -7.79 4.67
CA GLY A 77 1.69 -7.36 5.67
C GLY A 77 0.83 -6.24 5.10
N TYR A 78 -0.22 -5.86 5.83
CA TYR A 78 -1.16 -4.86 5.34
C TYR A 78 -1.41 -3.79 6.39
N ILE A 79 -1.56 -2.56 5.92
CA ILE A 79 -2.06 -1.43 6.70
C ILE A 79 -3.45 -1.09 6.18
N ILE A 80 -4.44 -1.07 7.07
CA ILE A 80 -5.76 -0.55 6.73
C ILE A 80 -5.79 0.94 7.06
N LEU A 81 -5.97 1.74 6.02
CA LEU A 81 -6.01 3.20 6.09
C LEU A 81 -7.45 3.66 5.89
N SER A 82 -8.07 4.16 6.96
CA SER A 82 -9.38 4.82 6.88
C SER A 82 -9.16 6.30 6.61
N PHE A 83 -9.66 6.80 5.47
CA PHE A 83 -9.66 8.23 5.18
C PHE A 83 -11.09 8.75 5.08
N TYR A 84 -11.33 9.86 5.78
CA TYR A 84 -12.64 10.50 5.84
C TYR A 84 -12.70 11.59 4.79
N LEU A 85 -13.69 11.49 3.91
CA LEU A 85 -14.03 12.52 2.94
C LEU A 85 -14.47 13.76 3.68
N ALA A 86 -13.81 14.87 3.42
CA ALA A 86 -14.11 16.16 4.03
C ALA A 86 -13.62 17.27 3.11
N MET A 87 -14.32 18.39 3.08
CA MET A 87 -13.80 19.61 2.50
C MET A 87 -12.91 20.32 3.51
N HIS A 88 -11.75 20.74 3.05
CA HIS A 88 -10.83 21.57 3.82
C HIS A 88 -10.55 22.84 3.02
N GLU A 89 -10.64 23.99 3.69
CA GLU A 89 -10.28 25.29 3.10
C GLU A 89 -8.78 25.36 2.79
N ASP A 90 -7.95 24.84 3.69
CA ASP A 90 -6.50 24.69 3.50
C ASP A 90 -6.18 23.37 2.76
N PRO A 91 -5.63 23.41 1.53
CA PRO A 91 -5.22 22.22 0.79
C PRO A 91 -4.12 21.41 1.51
N LEU A 92 -3.29 22.06 2.33
CA LEU A 92 -2.23 21.39 3.09
C LEU A 92 -2.79 20.57 4.25
N ALA A 93 -4.04 20.82 4.67
CA ALA A 93 -4.70 20.03 5.71
C ALA A 93 -4.78 18.54 5.33
N TYR A 94 -5.02 18.23 4.04
CA TYR A 94 -5.01 16.85 3.54
C TYR A 94 -3.65 16.17 3.74
N ILE A 95 -2.56 16.90 3.46
CA ILE A 95 -1.21 16.36 3.58
C ILE A 95 -0.82 16.16 5.05
N ARG A 96 -1.10 17.13 5.91
CA ARG A 96 -0.84 17.02 7.36
C ARG A 96 -1.61 15.83 7.96
N LYS A 97 -2.88 15.65 7.57
CA LYS A 97 -3.72 14.54 8.02
C LYS A 97 -3.21 13.19 7.51
N ALA A 98 -2.89 13.08 6.22
CA ALA A 98 -2.35 11.86 5.62
C ALA A 98 -1.04 11.45 6.31
N LYS A 99 -0.11 12.40 6.47
CA LYS A 99 1.16 12.20 7.18
C LYS A 99 0.94 11.68 8.61
N LYS A 100 0.07 12.34 9.39
CA LYS A 100 -0.23 11.93 10.77
C LYS A 100 -0.77 10.50 10.86
N VAL A 101 -1.67 10.12 9.94
CA VAL A 101 -2.23 8.77 9.90
C VAL A 101 -1.16 7.75 9.49
N LEU A 102 -0.40 8.02 8.42
CA LEU A 102 0.64 7.12 7.95
C LEU A 102 1.75 6.96 8.99
N ASP A 103 2.23 8.02 9.61
CA ASP A 103 3.28 7.94 10.64
C ASP A 103 2.82 7.17 11.87
N ARG A 104 1.55 7.31 12.28
CA ARG A 104 0.96 6.47 13.33
C ARG A 104 0.93 4.99 12.94
N LYS A 105 0.58 4.68 11.69
CA LYS A 105 0.51 3.30 11.19
C LYS A 105 1.90 2.69 10.95
N LYS A 106 2.90 3.49 10.55
CA LYS A 106 4.30 3.06 10.48
C LYS A 106 4.83 2.65 11.85
N ARG A 107 4.42 3.35 12.91
CA ARG A 107 4.76 3.03 14.31
C ARG A 107 3.89 1.92 14.91
N SER A 108 2.83 1.48 14.24
CA SER A 108 1.98 0.40 14.73
C SER A 108 2.57 -0.95 14.35
N LEU A 109 2.25 -1.98 15.13
CA LEU A 109 2.61 -3.37 14.83
C LEU A 109 1.64 -4.02 13.82
N GLU A 110 0.76 -3.24 13.19
CA GLU A 110 -0.34 -3.75 12.35
C GLU A 110 0.15 -4.57 11.17
N VAL A 111 1.25 -4.13 10.54
CA VAL A 111 1.90 -4.86 9.44
C VAL A 111 2.39 -6.23 9.90
N ILE A 112 3.01 -6.30 11.08
CA ILE A 112 3.55 -7.54 11.64
C ILE A 112 2.42 -8.46 12.09
N LEU A 113 1.39 -7.91 12.73
CA LEU A 113 0.24 -8.65 13.21
C LEU A 113 -0.56 -9.24 12.05
N THR A 114 -0.89 -8.45 11.02
CA THR A 114 -1.63 -8.93 9.86
C THR A 114 -0.88 -10.04 9.12
N TYR A 115 0.44 -9.91 8.96
CA TYR A 115 1.28 -10.95 8.39
C TYR A 115 1.27 -12.24 9.25
N LYS A 116 1.51 -12.14 10.56
CA LYS A 116 1.52 -13.31 11.46
C LYS A 116 0.17 -14.01 11.52
N ILE A 117 -0.92 -13.24 11.62
CA ILE A 117 -2.29 -13.76 11.59
C ILE A 117 -2.52 -14.50 10.28
N GLY A 118 -2.19 -13.90 9.13
CA GLY A 118 -2.33 -14.55 7.83
C GLY A 118 -1.56 -15.88 7.74
N LEU A 119 -0.34 -15.92 8.27
CA LEU A 119 0.48 -17.14 8.31
C LEU A 119 -0.16 -18.22 9.20
N ILE A 120 -0.61 -17.86 10.40
CA ILE A 120 -1.31 -18.76 11.33
C ILE A 120 -2.56 -19.32 10.66
N PHE A 121 -3.42 -18.45 10.12
CA PHE A 121 -4.66 -18.89 9.47
C PHE A 121 -4.40 -19.82 8.30
N THR A 122 -3.42 -19.52 7.46
CA THR A 122 -3.06 -20.37 6.31
C THR A 122 -2.49 -21.71 6.77
N LYS A 123 -1.72 -21.74 7.86
CA LYS A 123 -1.14 -22.96 8.42
C LYS A 123 -2.18 -23.87 9.10
N PHE A 124 -3.11 -23.29 9.86
CA PHE A 124 -4.12 -24.05 10.60
C PHE A 124 -5.35 -24.42 9.77
N PHE A 125 -5.82 -23.52 8.91
CA PHE A 125 -7.07 -23.69 8.14
C PHE A 125 -6.84 -23.95 6.65
N GLY A 126 -5.58 -23.99 6.22
CA GLY A 126 -5.20 -24.21 4.84
C GLY A 126 -5.38 -23.00 3.92
N VAL A 127 -4.84 -23.11 2.71
CA VAL A 127 -4.79 -22.03 1.72
C VAL A 127 -6.18 -21.55 1.30
N LYS A 128 -7.17 -22.46 1.17
CA LYS A 128 -8.54 -22.10 0.77
C LYS A 128 -9.18 -21.06 1.71
N VAL A 129 -9.01 -21.22 3.02
CA VAL A 129 -9.54 -20.28 4.02
C VAL A 129 -8.76 -18.98 3.99
N GLY A 130 -7.43 -19.04 3.88
CA GLY A 130 -6.58 -17.87 3.67
C GLY A 130 -7.03 -17.02 2.48
N THR A 131 -7.24 -17.64 1.31
CA THR A 131 -7.73 -16.97 0.10
C THR A 131 -9.10 -16.33 0.31
N SER A 132 -10.01 -16.99 1.02
CA SER A 132 -11.35 -16.44 1.34
C SER A 132 -11.26 -15.19 2.23
N ILE A 133 -10.39 -15.20 3.25
CA ILE A 133 -10.14 -14.04 4.11
C ILE A 133 -9.55 -12.88 3.30
N PHE A 134 -8.54 -13.16 2.47
CA PHE A 134 -7.97 -12.16 1.57
C PHE A 134 -9.02 -11.57 0.64
N ARG A 135 -9.84 -12.40 0.00
CA ARG A 135 -10.93 -11.93 -0.87
C ARG A 135 -11.90 -11.03 -0.14
N ARG A 136 -12.29 -11.38 1.10
CA ARG A 136 -13.17 -10.55 1.94
C ARG A 136 -12.53 -9.22 2.34
N LEU A 137 -11.22 -9.21 2.60
CA LEU A 137 -10.48 -7.98 2.92
C LEU A 137 -10.49 -7.02 1.72
N PHE A 138 -10.15 -7.50 0.53
CA PHE A 138 -10.16 -6.70 -0.69
C PHE A 138 -11.57 -6.24 -1.07
N ALA A 139 -12.58 -7.11 -0.98
CA ALA A 139 -13.98 -6.74 -1.26
C ALA A 139 -14.54 -5.65 -0.32
N ARG A 140 -13.94 -5.46 0.87
CA ARG A 140 -14.31 -4.40 1.83
C ARG A 140 -13.37 -3.19 1.78
N THR A 141 -12.47 -3.16 0.81
CA THR A 141 -11.52 -2.07 0.58
C THR A 141 -11.91 -1.34 -0.69
N THR A 142 -11.98 -0.02 -0.64
CA THR A 142 -12.34 0.81 -1.80
C THR A 142 -11.10 1.12 -2.66
N ILE A 143 -9.93 1.29 -2.05
CA ILE A 143 -8.70 1.73 -2.75
C ILE A 143 -7.50 0.95 -2.25
N VAL A 144 -6.63 0.52 -3.15
CA VAL A 144 -5.33 -0.07 -2.79
C VAL A 144 -4.23 0.88 -3.22
N PHE A 145 -3.37 1.26 -2.28
CA PHE A 145 -2.15 2.03 -2.57
C PHE A 145 -0.98 1.04 -2.66
N SER A 146 -0.10 1.18 -3.64
CA SER A 146 1.18 0.46 -3.67
C SER A 146 2.28 1.30 -3.04
N ASN A 147 3.27 0.66 -2.44
CA ASN A 147 4.47 1.36 -1.99
C ASN A 147 5.31 1.76 -3.21
N MET A 148 5.54 3.06 -3.42
CA MET A 148 6.24 3.58 -4.60
C MET A 148 7.76 3.67 -4.45
N VAL A 149 8.36 2.92 -3.53
CA VAL A 149 9.83 2.79 -3.51
C VAL A 149 10.21 1.87 -4.67
N GLY A 150 10.49 2.47 -5.82
CA GLY A 150 11.06 1.78 -6.97
C GLY A 150 12.45 1.23 -6.66
N PRO A 151 12.97 0.32 -7.50
CA PRO A 151 14.33 -0.19 -7.35
C PRO A 151 15.33 0.97 -7.31
N ALA A 152 16.18 0.97 -6.28
CA ALA A 152 17.19 2.02 -6.09
C ALA A 152 18.37 1.88 -7.07
N GLU A 153 18.53 0.70 -7.67
CA GLU A 153 19.57 0.33 -8.62
C GLU A 153 18.96 0.14 -10.01
N GLN A 154 19.75 0.43 -11.05
CA GLN A 154 19.34 0.25 -12.44
C GLN A 154 19.16 -1.24 -12.72
N VAL A 155 17.97 -1.63 -13.18
CA VAL A 155 17.67 -3.02 -13.51
C VAL A 155 17.99 -3.24 -14.98
N GLU A 156 18.73 -4.31 -15.29
CA GLU A 156 19.01 -4.73 -16.66
C GLU A 156 18.24 -6.01 -16.99
N LEU A 157 17.73 -6.09 -18.21
CA LEU A 157 17.12 -7.29 -18.77
C LEU A 157 17.97 -7.72 -19.97
N CYS A 158 18.58 -8.91 -19.87
CA CYS A 158 19.45 -9.45 -20.92
C CYS A 158 20.57 -8.47 -21.34
N GLY A 159 21.21 -7.80 -20.39
CA GLY A 159 22.28 -6.82 -20.64
C GLY A 159 21.82 -5.47 -21.19
N HIS A 160 20.51 -5.23 -21.25
CA HIS A 160 19.94 -3.95 -21.67
C HIS A 160 19.30 -3.24 -20.48
N PRO A 161 19.60 -1.95 -20.23
CA PRO A 161 19.00 -1.21 -19.14
C PRO A 161 17.49 -1.06 -19.35
N VAL A 162 16.71 -1.43 -18.33
CA VAL A 162 15.26 -1.31 -18.34
C VAL A 162 14.87 0.13 -18.03
N ALA A 163 14.29 0.82 -19.01
CA ALA A 163 13.86 2.21 -18.86
C ALA A 163 12.61 2.36 -17.97
N PHE A 164 11.71 1.37 -17.98
CA PHE A 164 10.44 1.44 -17.26
C PHE A 164 9.90 0.06 -16.90
N LEU A 165 9.30 -0.05 -15.72
CA LEU A 165 8.59 -1.24 -15.25
C LEU A 165 7.17 -0.82 -14.83
N ALA A 166 6.16 -1.39 -15.50
CA ALA A 166 4.75 -1.27 -15.12
C ALA A 166 4.20 -2.64 -14.70
N PRO A 167 4.06 -2.91 -13.39
CA PRO A 167 3.39 -4.11 -12.94
C PRO A 167 1.88 -3.99 -13.18
N SER A 168 1.29 -4.97 -13.86
CA SER A 168 -0.16 -5.15 -13.94
C SER A 168 -0.62 -6.17 -12.88
N VAL A 169 -1.74 -5.90 -12.22
CA VAL A 169 -2.33 -6.78 -11.22
C VAL A 169 -3.71 -7.22 -11.70
N TYR A 170 -3.96 -8.52 -11.75
CA TYR A 170 -5.23 -9.11 -12.17
C TYR A 170 -5.86 -9.91 -11.01
N GLY A 171 -7.20 -9.91 -10.91
CA GLY A 171 -7.94 -10.73 -9.94
C GLY A 171 -8.23 -10.08 -8.59
N ILE A 172 -7.93 -8.79 -8.40
CA ILE A 172 -8.51 -8.02 -7.29
C ILE A 172 -9.99 -7.79 -7.64
N PRO A 173 -10.94 -8.14 -6.77
CA PRO A 173 -12.35 -7.87 -7.05
C PRO A 173 -12.57 -6.35 -7.07
N GLU A 174 -12.81 -5.81 -8.25
CA GLU A 174 -13.25 -4.43 -8.43
C GLU A 174 -14.77 -4.39 -8.30
N VAL A 175 -15.29 -3.37 -7.62
CA VAL A 175 -16.73 -3.09 -7.60
C VAL A 175 -17.09 -2.45 -8.94
N GLY A 176 -17.26 -3.29 -9.96
CA GLY A 176 -17.87 -2.90 -11.22
C GLY A 176 -19.39 -2.99 -11.09
N ASN A 177 -20.04 -1.86 -10.86
CA ASN A 177 -21.42 -1.69 -11.30
C ASN A 177 -21.35 -1.04 -12.70
N LEU A 178 -21.69 -1.82 -13.72
CA LEU A 178 -22.28 -1.27 -14.95
C LEU A 178 -23.71 -0.81 -14.63
#